data_AF-A0A0F9GFL1-F1
#
_entry.id   AF-A0A0F9GFL1-F1
#
_cell.length_a   1.000
_cell.length_b   1.000
_cell.length_c   1.000
_cell.angle_alpha   90.00
_cell.angle_beta   90.00
_cell.angle_gamma   90.00
#
_symmetry.space_group_name_H-M   'P 1'
#
loop_
_entity.id
_entity.type
_entity.pdbx_description
1 polymer ?
#
loop_
_entity_poly.entity_id
_entity_poly.type
_entity_poly.pdbx_seq_one_letter_code
_entity_poly.pdbx_strand_id
1 'polypeptide(L)'
;MATYHIIETTEQADNVFQPHGAACDLWMCKKPEVIISGPAETGKTLGSLQKVDALAWKYPRSHIALIRKTRKSMDASVLKTYQDKVKHEAVTTYGGQRPAWFDYPNGSRIVVGGMDSADKILSAEYDVIYVNQAEELSLDDWEKLITRATGRAAHMPYAQVLGDCNPGPNTHWILQRRQLPSVAFFESRHEDNPTLFDPETGTITEQGQRTMAVLDSLSGVRYQRLRLGKWVSAEGQIYEDYDAAIHLVDRF
;
A
#
# COMPACT_ATOMS: atom_id res chain seq x y z
N MET A 1 -34.38 -3.57 -3.74
CA MET A 1 -32.98 -3.11 -3.69
C MET A 1 -32.21 -4.10 -2.83
N ALA A 2 -31.04 -4.55 -3.26
CA ALA A 2 -30.17 -5.38 -2.41
C ALA A 2 -29.59 -4.50 -1.30
N THR A 3 -29.63 -4.99 -0.06
CA THR A 3 -29.00 -4.32 1.10
C THR A 3 -27.68 -5.02 1.38
N TYR A 4 -26.59 -4.26 1.48
CA TYR A 4 -25.27 -4.78 1.80
C TYR A 4 -24.92 -4.38 3.24
N HIS A 5 -24.54 -5.36 4.06
CA HIS A 5 -24.16 -5.14 5.44
C HIS A 5 -22.69 -5.49 5.63
N ILE A 6 -21.91 -4.57 6.21
CA ILE A 6 -20.59 -4.91 6.75
C ILE A 6 -20.83 -5.48 8.13
N ILE A 7 -20.36 -6.71 8.35
CA ILE A 7 -20.46 -7.40 9.63
C ILE A 7 -19.05 -7.61 10.15
N GLU A 8 -18.76 -7.07 11.32
CA GLU A 8 -17.62 -7.52 12.12
C GLU A 8 -18.03 -8.84 12.78
N THR A 9 -17.31 -9.92 12.47
CA THR A 9 -17.64 -11.26 12.96
C THR A 9 -16.45 -11.86 13.71
N THR A 10 -16.75 -12.59 14.78
CA THR A 10 -15.77 -13.37 15.55
C THR A 10 -15.69 -14.82 15.07
N GLU A 11 -16.57 -15.25 14.15
CA GLU A 11 -16.59 -16.58 13.58
C GLU A 11 -15.77 -16.63 12.30
N GLN A 12 -15.02 -17.72 12.08
CA GLN A 12 -14.39 -18.01 10.80
C GLN A 12 -15.50 -18.18 9.75
N ALA A 13 -15.71 -17.14 8.94
CA ALA A 13 -16.59 -17.18 7.80
C ALA A 13 -15.75 -17.30 6.52
N ASP A 14 -16.20 -18.16 5.60
CA ASP A 14 -15.57 -18.30 4.29
C ASP A 14 -15.57 -16.95 3.56
N ASN A 15 -14.43 -16.58 2.96
CA ASN A 15 -14.20 -15.32 2.23
C ASN A 15 -14.17 -14.02 3.07
N VAL A 16 -13.86 -14.08 4.38
CA VAL A 16 -13.65 -12.87 5.20
C VAL A 16 -12.18 -12.47 5.26
N PHE A 17 -11.90 -11.19 5.08
CA PHE A 17 -10.57 -10.63 5.30
C PHE A 17 -10.33 -10.36 6.79
N GLN A 18 -9.27 -10.96 7.34
CA GLN A 18 -8.78 -10.66 8.68
C GLN A 18 -7.45 -9.91 8.59
N PRO A 19 -7.34 -8.68 9.15
CA PRO A 19 -6.04 -8.04 9.26
C PRO A 19 -5.17 -8.74 10.32
N HIS A 20 -3.87 -8.76 10.09
CA HIS A 20 -2.86 -9.28 11.01
C HIS A 20 -1.74 -8.25 11.20
N GLY A 21 -1.09 -8.28 12.37
CA GLY A 21 0.05 -7.43 12.69
C GLY A 21 -0.22 -5.94 12.43
N ALA A 22 0.70 -5.27 11.74
CA ALA A 22 0.59 -3.84 11.43
C ALA A 22 -0.67 -3.47 10.60
N ALA A 23 -1.28 -4.42 9.89
CA ALA A 23 -2.56 -4.17 9.21
C ALA A 23 -3.71 -3.94 10.22
N CYS A 24 -3.67 -4.55 11.41
CA CYS A 24 -4.66 -4.29 12.47
C CYS A 24 -4.61 -2.81 12.89
N ASP A 25 -3.40 -2.31 13.16
CA ASP A 25 -3.19 -0.91 13.56
C ASP A 25 -3.62 0.04 12.44
N LEU A 26 -3.28 -0.28 11.19
CA LEU A 26 -3.72 0.46 10.01
C LEU A 26 -5.26 0.59 9.99
N TRP A 27 -5.99 -0.51 10.18
CA TRP A 27 -7.46 -0.53 10.16
C TRP A 27 -8.09 0.34 11.25
N MET A 28 -7.54 0.28 12.45
CA MET A 28 -8.04 1.05 13.60
C MET A 28 -7.65 2.53 13.54
N CYS A 29 -6.56 2.87 12.84
CA CYS A 29 -6.05 4.24 12.83
C CYS A 29 -6.94 5.24 12.07
N LYS A 30 -7.25 6.35 12.74
CA LYS A 30 -8.02 7.51 12.23
C LYS A 30 -7.20 8.78 12.08
N LYS A 31 -5.86 8.70 12.20
CA LYS A 31 -5.00 9.87 12.01
C LYS A 31 -5.11 10.40 10.56
N PRO A 32 -4.92 11.71 10.33
CA PRO A 32 -5.00 12.29 8.99
C PRO A 32 -3.98 11.71 7.99
N GLU A 33 -2.80 11.35 8.46
CA GLU A 33 -1.75 10.72 7.65
C GLU A 33 -1.39 9.35 8.24
N VAL A 34 -1.37 8.31 7.41
CA VAL A 34 -1.00 6.95 7.83
C VAL A 34 -0.09 6.30 6.81
N ILE A 35 1.03 5.73 7.24
CA ILE A 35 1.91 4.94 6.37
C ILE A 35 2.11 3.57 7.00
N ILE A 36 1.90 2.51 6.21
CA ILE A 36 2.33 1.15 6.54
C ILE A 36 3.58 0.82 5.71
N SER A 37 4.69 0.57 6.38
CA SER A 37 5.98 0.26 5.74
C SER A 37 6.43 -1.15 6.09
N GLY A 38 7.17 -1.81 5.21
CA GLY A 38 7.74 -3.12 5.52
C GLY A 38 8.35 -3.80 4.29
N PRO A 39 9.09 -4.90 4.48
CA PRO A 39 9.69 -5.67 3.38
C PRO A 39 8.68 -6.15 2.34
N ALA A 40 9.14 -6.75 1.24
CA ALA A 40 8.23 -7.34 0.25
C ALA A 40 7.34 -8.43 0.87
N GLU A 41 6.20 -8.73 0.26
CA GLU A 41 5.34 -9.87 0.65
C GLU A 41 4.77 -9.87 2.08
N THR A 42 4.76 -8.73 2.79
CA THR A 42 4.18 -8.65 4.16
C THR A 42 2.66 -8.35 4.19
N GLY A 43 1.98 -8.34 3.05
CA GLY A 43 0.51 -8.13 2.99
C GLY A 43 0.02 -6.67 3.02
N LYS A 44 0.91 -5.67 3.07
CA LYS A 44 0.57 -4.23 3.17
C LYS A 44 -0.47 -3.74 2.16
N THR A 45 -0.27 -4.07 0.89
CA THR A 45 -1.16 -3.62 -0.20
C THR A 45 -2.54 -4.24 -0.07
N LEU A 46 -2.62 -5.53 0.25
CA LEU A 46 -3.92 -6.19 0.47
C LEU A 46 -4.64 -5.57 1.66
N GLY A 47 -3.96 -5.39 2.80
CA GLY A 47 -4.55 -4.77 3.99
C GLY A 47 -5.02 -3.32 3.76
N SER A 48 -4.28 -2.55 2.96
CA SER A 48 -4.65 -1.17 2.60
C SER A 48 -5.85 -1.12 1.66
N LEU A 49 -5.89 -1.98 0.63
CA LEU A 49 -7.02 -2.09 -0.29
C LEU A 49 -8.29 -2.54 0.41
N GLN A 50 -8.19 -3.55 1.29
CA GLN A 50 -9.32 -4.05 2.06
C GLN A 50 -9.88 -2.98 3.00
N LYS A 51 -9.02 -2.15 3.62
CA LYS A 51 -9.46 -0.99 4.40
C LYS A 51 -10.21 0.01 3.52
N VAL A 52 -9.67 0.34 2.36
CA VAL A 52 -10.30 1.28 1.42
C VAL A 52 -11.68 0.79 0.95
N ASP A 53 -11.79 -0.49 0.59
CA ASP A 53 -13.04 -1.12 0.17
C ASP A 53 -14.08 -1.10 1.30
N ALA A 54 -13.67 -1.48 2.52
CA ALA A 54 -14.53 -1.44 3.69
C ALA A 54 -15.05 -0.02 3.99
N LEU A 55 -14.22 1.01 3.82
CA LEU A 55 -14.65 2.40 3.99
C LEU A 55 -15.66 2.83 2.92
N ALA A 56 -15.45 2.41 1.67
CA ALA A 56 -16.37 2.68 0.57
C ALA A 56 -17.76 2.07 0.81
N TRP A 57 -17.81 0.85 1.34
CA TRP A 57 -19.06 0.20 1.74
C TRP A 57 -19.68 0.83 3.00
N LYS A 58 -18.86 1.17 4.00
CA LYS A 58 -19.33 1.62 5.32
C LYS A 58 -19.98 2.99 5.28
N TYR A 59 -19.45 3.89 4.47
CA TYR A 59 -19.89 5.28 4.41
C TYR A 59 -20.48 5.57 3.03
N PRO A 60 -21.81 5.68 2.92
CA PRO A 60 -22.48 5.96 1.65
C PRO A 60 -22.01 7.25 1.01
N ARG A 61 -21.83 7.22 -0.31
CA ARG A 61 -21.34 8.34 -1.13
C ARG A 61 -19.92 8.77 -0.82
N SER A 62 -19.14 7.97 -0.08
CA SER A 62 -17.73 8.30 0.16
C SER A 62 -16.96 8.42 -1.14
N HIS A 63 -16.08 9.42 -1.20
CA HIS A 63 -15.26 9.71 -2.36
C HIS A 63 -13.80 9.42 -2.04
N ILE A 64 -13.26 8.38 -2.67
CA ILE A 64 -11.94 7.84 -2.36
C ILE A 64 -11.06 7.88 -3.61
N ALA A 65 -9.78 8.18 -3.45
CA ALA A 65 -8.79 8.07 -4.52
C ALA A 65 -7.80 6.92 -4.26
N LEU A 66 -7.53 6.13 -5.29
CA LEU A 66 -6.46 5.15 -5.35
C LEU A 66 -5.36 5.68 -6.28
N ILE A 67 -4.21 6.01 -5.71
CA ILE A 67 -3.13 6.76 -6.34
C ILE A 67 -1.84 5.93 -6.38
N ARG A 68 -1.05 6.13 -7.43
CA ARG A 68 0.37 5.73 -7.49
C ARG A 68 1.19 6.83 -8.16
N LYS A 69 2.52 6.71 -8.19
CA LYS A 69 3.39 7.65 -8.89
C LYS A 69 3.04 7.81 -10.37
N THR A 70 2.76 6.71 -11.08
CA THR A 70 2.35 6.75 -12.49
C THR A 70 1.09 5.94 -12.73
N ARG A 71 0.12 6.46 -13.50
CA ARG A 71 -1.13 5.73 -13.79
C ARG A 71 -0.87 4.40 -14.51
N LYS A 72 0.12 4.35 -15.40
CA LYS A 72 0.46 3.16 -16.20
C LYS A 72 0.95 1.96 -15.38
N SER A 73 1.53 2.19 -14.20
CA SER A 73 2.06 1.09 -13.37
C SER A 73 0.97 0.36 -12.59
N MET A 74 -0.27 0.85 -12.61
CA MET A 74 -1.34 0.38 -11.72
C MET A 74 -2.15 -0.79 -12.27
N ASP A 75 -2.37 -0.85 -13.60
CA ASP A 75 -3.30 -1.81 -14.24
C ASP A 75 -2.91 -3.27 -13.96
N ALA A 76 -1.61 -3.58 -14.08
CA ALA A 76 -1.08 -4.93 -13.83
C ALA A 76 -0.61 -5.16 -12.38
N SER A 77 -0.81 -4.20 -11.48
CA SER A 77 -0.36 -4.28 -10.09
C SER A 77 -1.53 -4.10 -9.11
N VAL A 78 -1.61 -2.97 -8.41
CA VAL A 78 -2.61 -2.68 -7.37
C VAL A 78 -4.05 -2.80 -7.88
N LEU A 79 -4.33 -2.41 -9.13
CA LEU A 79 -5.69 -2.54 -9.68
C LEU A 79 -6.05 -3.99 -9.98
N LYS A 80 -5.07 -4.80 -10.38
CA LYS A 80 -5.26 -6.24 -10.54
C LYS A 80 -5.54 -6.89 -9.19
N THR A 81 -4.75 -6.57 -8.17
CA THR A 81 -4.99 -7.04 -6.79
C THR A 81 -6.38 -6.66 -6.30
N TYR A 82 -6.78 -5.39 -6.49
CA TYR A 82 -8.10 -4.93 -6.08
C TYR A 82 -9.21 -5.71 -6.81
N GLN A 83 -9.15 -5.81 -8.14
CA GLN A 83 -10.17 -6.50 -8.94
C GLN A 83 -10.28 -7.99 -8.65
N ASP A 84 -9.14 -8.66 -8.48
CA ASP A 84 -9.09 -10.13 -8.36
C ASP A 84 -9.33 -10.60 -6.91
N LYS A 85 -9.00 -9.78 -5.90
CA LYS A 85 -8.93 -10.24 -4.49
C LYS A 85 -9.77 -9.43 -3.49
N VAL A 86 -10.28 -8.26 -3.86
CA VAL A 86 -10.93 -7.35 -2.90
C VAL A 86 -12.32 -6.95 -3.38
N LYS A 87 -12.42 -6.51 -4.63
CA LYS A 87 -13.61 -5.95 -5.22
C LYS A 87 -14.77 -6.97 -5.20
N HIS A 88 -15.86 -6.60 -4.54
CA HIS A 88 -17.10 -7.37 -4.59
C HIS A 88 -17.78 -7.25 -5.98
N GLU A 89 -18.51 -8.30 -6.40
CA GLU A 89 -19.16 -8.37 -7.72
C GLU A 89 -20.17 -7.24 -7.99
N ALA A 90 -20.81 -6.74 -6.93
CA ALA A 90 -21.76 -5.63 -6.98
C ALA A 90 -21.10 -4.28 -7.30
N VAL A 91 -19.77 -4.17 -7.19
CA VAL A 91 -19.03 -2.96 -7.55
C VAL A 91 -18.84 -2.93 -9.07
N THR A 92 -19.24 -1.83 -9.69
CA THR A 92 -19.11 -1.66 -11.14
C THR A 92 -17.79 -0.98 -11.50
N THR A 93 -17.17 -1.40 -12.60
CA THR A 93 -15.90 -0.83 -13.07
C THR A 93 -16.15 0.03 -14.30
N TYR A 94 -15.72 1.29 -14.25
CA TYR A 94 -15.74 2.19 -15.40
C TYR A 94 -14.35 2.29 -16.03
N GLY A 95 -14.26 2.35 -17.36
CA GLY A 95 -12.99 2.42 -18.11
C GLY A 95 -12.49 1.09 -18.69
N GLY A 96 -13.28 0.00 -18.55
CA GLY A 96 -12.98 -1.29 -19.15
C GLY A 96 -11.63 -1.87 -18.67
N GLN A 97 -10.75 -2.21 -19.61
CA GLN A 97 -9.42 -2.76 -19.32
C GLN A 97 -8.48 -1.79 -18.59
N ARG A 98 -8.79 -0.48 -18.59
CA ARG A 98 -8.04 0.54 -17.83
C ARG A 98 -9.00 1.26 -16.89
N PRO A 99 -9.28 0.69 -15.71
CA PRO A 99 -10.24 1.25 -14.77
C PRO A 99 -9.96 2.71 -14.45
N ALA A 100 -10.91 3.60 -14.67
CA ALA A 100 -10.83 4.99 -14.26
C ALA A 100 -11.44 5.20 -12.87
N TRP A 101 -12.49 4.44 -12.54
CA TRP A 101 -13.06 4.39 -11.19
C TRP A 101 -13.91 3.13 -10.99
N PHE A 102 -14.29 2.91 -9.73
CA PHE A 102 -15.18 1.85 -9.27
C PHE A 102 -16.37 2.47 -8.54
N ASP A 103 -17.59 2.15 -8.98
CA ASP A 103 -18.83 2.66 -8.40
C ASP A 103 -19.52 1.59 -7.54
N TYR A 104 -19.82 1.97 -6.30
CA TYR A 104 -20.48 1.13 -5.31
C TYR A 104 -22.00 1.37 -5.31
N PRO A 105 -22.82 0.35 -4.99
CA PRO A 105 -24.28 0.49 -4.93
C PRO A 105 -24.81 1.55 -3.95
N ASN A 106 -24.04 1.90 -2.92
CA ASN A 106 -24.38 2.92 -1.92
C ASN A 106 -24.00 4.35 -2.38
N GLY A 107 -23.59 4.52 -3.63
CA GLY A 107 -23.19 5.80 -4.22
C GLY A 107 -21.73 6.18 -3.97
N SER A 108 -20.96 5.38 -3.23
CA SER A 108 -19.53 5.61 -3.03
C SER A 108 -18.74 5.35 -4.31
N ARG A 109 -17.58 6.00 -4.44
CA ARG A 109 -16.70 5.89 -5.61
C ARG A 109 -15.24 5.83 -5.20
N ILE A 110 -14.50 4.88 -5.78
CA ILE A 110 -13.04 4.86 -5.78
C ILE A 110 -12.54 5.32 -7.15
N VAL A 111 -11.94 6.50 -7.25
CA VAL A 111 -11.28 6.99 -8.47
C VAL A 111 -9.83 6.50 -8.55
N VAL A 112 -9.34 6.27 -9.76
CA VAL A 112 -7.97 5.81 -10.01
C VAL A 112 -7.16 6.92 -10.65
N GLY A 113 -6.00 7.25 -10.06
CA GLY A 113 -5.15 8.34 -10.53
C GLY A 113 -3.65 8.06 -10.41
N GLY A 114 -2.87 8.73 -11.24
CA GLY A 114 -1.41 8.75 -11.14
C GLY A 114 -0.90 10.18 -10.93
N MET A 115 0.16 10.35 -10.14
CA MET A 115 0.79 11.66 -9.92
C MET A 115 1.46 12.22 -11.18
N ASP A 116 1.66 11.41 -12.22
CA ASP A 116 2.03 11.82 -13.58
C ASP A 116 0.94 12.61 -14.32
N SER A 117 -0.25 12.77 -13.73
CA SER A 117 -1.34 13.64 -14.21
C SER A 117 -2.11 14.25 -13.04
N ALA A 118 -1.37 14.94 -12.17
CA ALA A 118 -1.88 15.46 -10.89
C ALA A 118 -3.10 16.37 -11.01
N ASP A 119 -3.24 17.17 -12.07
CA ASP A 119 -4.34 18.15 -12.21
C ASP A 119 -5.74 17.55 -12.04
N LYS A 120 -5.95 16.30 -12.50
CA LYS A 120 -7.23 15.58 -12.34
C LYS A 120 -7.49 15.15 -10.89
N ILE A 121 -6.44 14.82 -10.16
CA ILE A 121 -6.53 14.44 -8.75
C ILE A 121 -6.73 15.69 -7.90
N LEU A 122 -6.06 16.79 -8.25
CA LEU A 122 -6.05 18.02 -7.48
C LEU A 122 -7.32 18.87 -7.62
N SER A 123 -8.14 18.61 -8.63
CA SER A 123 -9.42 19.32 -8.85
C SER A 123 -10.58 18.77 -8.04
N ALA A 124 -10.40 17.68 -7.29
CA ALA A 124 -11.43 17.03 -6.50
C ALA A 124 -11.15 17.06 -4.98
N GLU A 125 -12.19 16.77 -4.21
CA GLU A 125 -12.15 16.60 -2.76
C GLU A 125 -12.37 15.14 -2.43
N TYR A 126 -11.60 14.58 -1.50
CA TYR A 126 -11.70 13.17 -1.11
C TYR A 126 -11.93 13.05 0.39
N ASP A 127 -12.68 12.04 0.79
CA ASP A 127 -12.70 11.58 2.17
C ASP A 127 -11.40 10.81 2.48
N VAL A 128 -10.98 9.94 1.54
CA VAL A 128 -9.78 9.11 1.71
C VAL A 128 -8.94 9.10 0.44
N ILE A 129 -7.63 9.14 0.60
CA ILE A 129 -6.68 8.91 -0.49
C ILE A 129 -5.77 7.75 -0.06
N TYR A 130 -5.69 6.71 -0.87
CA TYR A 130 -4.73 5.64 -0.72
C TYR A 130 -3.65 5.74 -1.78
N VAL A 131 -2.39 5.78 -1.34
CA VAL A 131 -1.20 5.82 -2.17
C VAL A 131 -0.50 4.47 -2.12
N ASN A 132 -0.54 3.72 -3.21
CA ASN A 132 0.28 2.52 -3.36
C ASN A 132 1.71 2.91 -3.72
N GLN A 133 2.68 2.28 -3.06
CA GLN A 133 4.12 2.53 -3.23
C GLN A 133 4.47 4.01 -2.97
N ALA A 134 4.13 4.49 -1.77
CA ALA A 134 4.34 5.87 -1.35
C ALA A 134 5.84 6.27 -1.34
N GLU A 135 6.77 5.32 -1.27
CA GLU A 135 8.21 5.57 -1.44
C GLU A 135 8.58 6.06 -2.86
N GLU A 136 7.72 5.85 -3.85
CA GLU A 136 7.92 6.35 -5.22
C GLU A 136 7.52 7.84 -5.37
N LEU A 137 6.79 8.40 -4.40
CA LEU A 137 6.36 9.80 -4.42
C LEU A 137 7.42 10.74 -3.84
N SER A 138 7.38 12.00 -4.25
CA SER A 138 8.10 13.08 -3.55
C SER A 138 7.30 13.55 -2.33
N LEU A 139 7.94 14.31 -1.43
CA LEU A 139 7.23 14.98 -0.34
C LEU A 139 6.17 15.96 -0.89
N ASP A 140 6.50 16.69 -1.95
CA ASP A 140 5.58 17.63 -2.61
C ASP A 140 4.35 16.92 -3.19
N ASP A 141 4.52 15.74 -3.79
CA ASP A 141 3.39 14.91 -4.24
C ASP A 141 2.47 14.56 -3.05
N TRP A 142 3.06 14.11 -1.95
CA TRP A 142 2.31 13.72 -0.75
C TRP A 142 1.57 14.91 -0.13
N GLU A 143 2.23 16.05 0.03
CA GLU A 143 1.64 17.26 0.60
C GLU A 143 0.49 17.79 -0.25
N LYS A 144 0.62 17.74 -1.58
CA LYS A 144 -0.48 18.06 -2.50
C LYS A 144 -1.71 17.17 -2.24
N LEU A 145 -1.52 15.87 -2.04
CA LEU A 145 -2.63 14.95 -1.74
C LEU A 145 -3.29 15.24 -0.40
N ILE A 146 -2.52 15.59 0.65
CA ILE A 146 -3.08 15.98 1.96
C ILE A 146 -4.06 17.14 1.80
N THR A 147 -3.76 18.13 0.95
CA THR A 147 -4.68 19.26 0.72
C THR A 147 -6.01 18.87 0.06
N ARG A 148 -6.13 17.64 -0.47
CA ARG A 148 -7.37 17.12 -1.07
C ARG A 148 -8.19 16.26 -0.12
N ALA A 149 -7.58 15.75 0.95
CA ALA A 149 -8.24 14.96 2.00
C ALA A 149 -8.36 15.77 3.30
N THR A 150 -9.00 16.93 3.24
CA THR A 150 -9.14 17.86 4.39
C THR A 150 -10.45 17.71 5.15
N GLY A 151 -11.35 16.83 4.71
CA GLY A 151 -12.70 16.67 5.26
C GLY A 151 -13.79 17.46 4.54
N ARG A 152 -13.45 18.22 3.48
CA ARG A 152 -14.44 18.97 2.68
C ARG A 152 -15.46 18.09 1.95
N ALA A 153 -15.06 16.88 1.53
CA ALA A 153 -15.97 15.90 0.94
C ALA A 153 -17.11 15.51 1.91
N ALA A 154 -16.84 15.47 3.21
CA ALA A 154 -17.81 15.37 4.29
C ALA A 154 -18.80 14.18 4.18
N HIS A 155 -18.38 13.07 3.59
CA HIS A 155 -19.15 11.81 3.57
C HIS A 155 -18.68 10.83 4.65
N MET A 156 -17.51 11.08 5.24
CA MET A 156 -16.93 10.31 6.34
C MET A 156 -16.67 11.18 7.58
N PRO A 157 -16.63 10.58 8.80
CA PRO A 157 -16.38 11.32 10.04
C PRO A 157 -14.92 11.82 10.20
N TYR A 158 -14.03 11.41 9.30
CA TYR A 158 -12.64 11.85 9.25
C TYR A 158 -12.14 11.77 7.80
N ALA A 159 -11.12 12.57 7.49
CA ALA A 159 -10.38 12.45 6.24
C ALA A 159 -8.99 11.86 6.48
N GLN A 160 -8.46 11.13 5.50
CA GLN A 160 -7.20 10.42 5.65
C GLN A 160 -6.44 10.25 4.33
N VAL A 161 -5.14 10.53 4.34
CA VAL A 161 -4.19 10.05 3.34
C VAL A 161 -3.45 8.85 3.93
N LEU A 162 -3.69 7.67 3.38
CA LEU A 162 -2.95 6.45 3.74
C LEU A 162 -2.01 6.02 2.61
N GLY A 163 -0.89 5.39 2.95
CA GLY A 163 0.02 4.82 1.96
C GLY A 163 0.66 3.51 2.42
N ASP A 164 0.93 2.62 1.47
CA ASP A 164 1.86 1.52 1.69
C ASP A 164 3.22 1.82 1.06
N CYS A 165 4.29 1.30 1.64
CA CYS A 165 5.61 1.43 1.04
C CYS A 165 6.57 0.31 1.45
N ASN A 166 7.57 0.07 0.60
CA ASN A 166 8.77 -0.61 1.05
C ASN A 166 9.78 0.42 1.61
N PRO A 167 10.71 0.01 2.48
CA PRO A 167 11.78 0.87 2.95
C PRO A 167 12.65 1.43 1.80
N GLY A 168 13.00 2.70 1.90
CA GLY A 168 13.88 3.41 0.98
C GLY A 168 15.23 3.79 1.62
N PRO A 169 15.89 4.87 1.14
CA PRO A 169 17.06 5.46 1.79
C PRO A 169 16.76 5.94 3.21
N ASN A 170 17.75 5.95 4.10
CA ASN A 170 17.59 6.47 5.47
C ASN A 170 17.31 7.99 5.55
N THR A 171 17.47 8.70 4.44
CA THR A 171 17.15 10.13 4.28
C THR A 171 15.76 10.40 3.69
N HIS A 172 14.98 9.35 3.41
CA HIS A 172 13.70 9.48 2.71
C HIS A 172 12.68 10.35 3.48
N TRP A 173 11.86 11.11 2.75
CA TRP A 173 10.91 12.08 3.33
C TRP A 173 9.93 11.43 4.32
N ILE A 174 9.53 10.17 4.07
CA ILE A 174 8.65 9.39 4.95
C ILE A 174 9.20 9.31 6.39
N LEU A 175 10.51 9.12 6.55
CA LEU A 175 11.14 9.00 7.87
C LEU A 175 11.20 10.33 8.63
N GLN A 176 11.22 11.44 7.91
CA GLN A 176 11.11 12.78 8.49
C GLN A 176 9.65 13.07 8.83
N ARG A 177 8.73 12.75 7.92
CA ARG A 177 7.28 12.97 8.07
C ARG A 177 6.70 12.20 9.26
N ARG A 178 7.16 10.95 9.52
CA ARG A 178 6.67 10.15 10.65
C ARG A 178 6.95 10.75 12.03
N GLN A 179 7.80 11.76 12.13
CA GLN A 179 8.05 12.49 13.39
C GLN A 179 6.91 13.44 13.75
N LEU A 180 6.01 13.75 12.81
CA LEU A 180 4.86 14.63 13.06
C LEU A 180 3.78 13.91 13.89
N PRO A 181 3.19 14.56 14.91
CA PRO A 181 2.14 13.95 15.73
C PRO A 181 0.89 13.51 14.94
N SER A 182 0.61 14.17 13.82
CA SER A 182 -0.52 13.87 12.92
C SER A 182 -0.32 12.63 12.06
N VAL A 183 0.88 12.04 12.06
CA VAL A 183 1.22 10.88 11.23
C VAL A 183 1.23 9.62 12.10
N ALA A 184 0.65 8.54 11.56
CA ALA A 184 0.86 7.20 12.06
C ALA A 184 1.80 6.47 11.11
N PHE A 185 2.76 5.73 11.67
CA PHE A 185 3.71 4.93 10.91
C PHE A 185 3.76 3.54 11.53
N PHE A 186 3.38 2.53 10.74
CA PHE A 186 3.32 1.14 11.18
C PHE A 186 4.29 0.30 10.38
N GLU A 187 5.03 -0.57 11.06
CA GLU A 187 6.03 -1.44 10.45
C GLU A 187 5.51 -2.87 10.38
N SER A 188 5.25 -3.33 9.16
CA SER A 188 4.78 -4.66 8.84
C SER A 188 5.95 -5.63 8.63
N ARG A 189 5.75 -6.89 9.01
CA ARG A 189 6.73 -7.99 8.95
C ARG A 189 6.19 -9.18 8.16
N HIS A 190 7.05 -10.11 7.75
CA HIS A 190 6.60 -11.28 6.97
C HIS A 190 5.67 -12.17 7.80
N GLU A 191 5.90 -12.22 9.10
CA GLU A 191 5.12 -12.91 10.11
C GLU A 191 3.69 -12.35 10.24
N ASP A 192 3.44 -11.13 9.75
CA ASP A 192 2.09 -10.57 9.65
C ASP A 192 1.30 -11.16 8.48
N ASN A 193 1.95 -11.85 7.55
CA ASN A 193 1.27 -12.43 6.38
C ASN A 193 0.88 -13.88 6.64
N PRO A 194 -0.43 -14.18 6.81
CA PRO A 194 -0.90 -15.54 7.11
C PRO A 194 -0.64 -16.55 5.98
N THR A 195 -0.33 -16.09 4.76
CA THR A 195 0.08 -17.00 3.68
C THR A 195 1.54 -17.44 3.81
N LEU A 196 2.37 -16.70 4.55
CA LEU A 196 3.79 -17.01 4.75
C LEU A 196 4.06 -17.62 6.11
N PHE A 197 3.32 -17.22 7.15
CA PHE A 197 3.44 -17.73 8.51
C PHE A 197 2.06 -18.07 9.05
N ASP A 198 1.93 -19.23 9.67
CA ASP A 198 0.70 -19.62 10.35
C ASP A 198 0.45 -18.66 11.55
N PRO A 199 -0.71 -17.99 11.61
CA PRO A 199 -0.95 -16.96 12.62
C PRO A 199 -1.16 -17.51 14.04
N GLU A 200 -1.47 -18.80 14.20
CA GLU A 200 -1.69 -19.41 15.51
C GLU A 200 -0.38 -19.95 16.11
N THR A 201 0.43 -20.58 15.29
CA THR A 201 1.66 -21.28 15.70
C THR A 201 2.92 -20.47 15.46
N GLY A 202 2.86 -19.45 14.58
CA GLY A 202 4.03 -18.70 14.12
C GLY A 202 4.95 -19.50 13.20
N THR A 203 4.54 -20.69 12.74
CA THR A 203 5.36 -21.56 11.90
C THR A 203 5.36 -21.06 10.46
N ILE A 204 6.52 -21.03 9.81
CA ILE A 204 6.61 -20.69 8.39
C ILE A 204 5.89 -21.73 7.52
N THR A 205 5.07 -21.28 6.58
CA THR A 205 4.36 -22.14 5.62
C THR A 205 5.29 -22.57 4.47
N GLU A 206 4.86 -23.55 3.67
CA GLU A 206 5.60 -23.92 2.44
C GLU A 206 5.74 -22.71 1.47
N GLN A 207 4.69 -21.91 1.34
CA GLN A 207 4.75 -20.67 0.58
C GLN A 207 5.73 -19.68 1.20
N GLY A 208 5.73 -19.54 2.52
CA GLY A 208 6.68 -18.75 3.29
C GLY A 208 8.12 -19.13 2.99
N GLN A 209 8.44 -20.43 3.03
CA GLN A 209 9.78 -20.94 2.73
C GLN A 209 10.22 -20.58 1.30
N ARG A 210 9.34 -20.76 0.30
CA ARG A 210 9.64 -20.38 -1.10
C ARG A 210 9.88 -18.88 -1.25
N THR A 211 9.03 -18.05 -0.62
CA THR A 211 9.17 -16.60 -0.64
C THR A 211 10.46 -16.15 0.05
N MET A 212 10.78 -16.71 1.22
CA MET A 212 12.00 -16.37 1.95
C MET A 212 13.24 -16.75 1.15
N ALA A 213 13.26 -17.92 0.50
CA ALA A 213 14.39 -18.33 -0.34
C ALA A 213 14.69 -17.31 -1.47
N VAL A 214 13.66 -16.77 -2.12
CA VAL A 214 13.82 -15.74 -3.16
C VAL A 214 14.31 -14.41 -2.56
N LEU A 215 13.76 -14.02 -1.42
CA LEU A 215 14.15 -12.75 -0.78
C LEU A 215 15.54 -12.83 -0.15
N ASP A 216 15.95 -14.01 0.34
CA ASP A 216 17.27 -14.30 0.89
C ASP A 216 18.35 -14.35 -0.20
N SER A 217 17.98 -14.60 -1.46
CA SER A 217 18.90 -14.55 -2.60
C SER A 217 19.11 -13.13 -3.16
N LEU A 218 18.46 -12.11 -2.60
CA LEU A 218 18.69 -10.73 -3.01
C LEU A 218 20.08 -10.26 -2.53
N SER A 219 20.67 -9.32 -3.25
CA SER A 219 21.96 -8.73 -2.91
C SER A 219 21.86 -7.28 -2.44
N GLY A 220 22.89 -6.84 -1.71
CA GLY A 220 23.10 -5.46 -1.26
C GLY A 220 21.86 -4.78 -0.69
N VAL A 221 21.58 -3.58 -1.19
CA VAL A 221 20.49 -2.71 -0.70
C VAL A 221 19.10 -3.31 -0.92
N ARG A 222 18.93 -4.15 -1.96
CA ARG A 222 17.64 -4.81 -2.23
C ARG A 222 17.32 -5.81 -1.13
N TYR A 223 18.30 -6.62 -0.71
CA TYR A 223 18.13 -7.51 0.44
C TYR A 223 17.80 -6.75 1.72
N GLN A 224 18.57 -5.69 2.04
CA GLN A 224 18.33 -4.92 3.26
C GLN A 224 16.91 -4.31 3.30
N ARG A 225 16.39 -3.82 2.18
CA ARG A 225 15.05 -3.19 2.12
C ARG A 225 13.93 -4.21 1.98
N LEU A 226 14.00 -5.10 0.99
CA LEU A 226 12.91 -5.99 0.60
C LEU A 226 12.85 -7.28 1.42
N ARG A 227 13.94 -7.68 2.07
CA ARG A 227 13.98 -8.86 2.97
C ARG A 227 14.10 -8.48 4.44
N LEU A 228 14.95 -7.52 4.78
CA LEU A 228 15.17 -7.13 6.19
C LEU A 228 14.34 -5.94 6.64
N GLY A 229 13.60 -5.28 5.75
CA GLY A 229 12.74 -4.17 6.12
C GLY A 229 13.49 -2.92 6.56
N LYS A 230 14.78 -2.78 6.23
CA LYS A 230 15.62 -1.67 6.72
C LYS A 230 15.63 -0.48 5.77
N TRP A 231 15.52 0.71 6.35
CA TRP A 231 15.77 1.96 5.65
C TRP A 231 17.27 2.22 5.57
N VAL A 232 17.88 1.87 4.44
CA VAL A 232 19.33 2.01 4.21
C VAL A 232 19.59 2.68 2.87
N SER A 233 20.59 3.55 2.83
CA SER A 233 21.07 4.16 1.58
C SER A 233 21.93 3.17 0.79
N ALA A 234 22.05 3.39 -0.52
CA ALA A 234 23.00 2.66 -1.32
C ALA A 234 24.39 3.24 -1.11
N GLU A 235 25.13 2.72 -0.13
CA GLU A 235 26.55 3.03 0.02
C GLU A 235 27.38 2.01 -0.77
N GLY A 236 28.17 2.53 -1.73
CA GLY A 236 29.15 1.77 -2.52
C GLY A 236 28.54 0.78 -3.51
N GLN A 237 29.00 0.82 -4.76
CA GLN A 237 28.92 -0.36 -5.61
C GLN A 237 29.72 -1.47 -4.93
N ILE A 238 29.06 -2.41 -4.26
CA ILE A 238 29.64 -3.73 -4.05
C ILE A 238 29.35 -4.48 -5.34
N TYR A 239 30.31 -4.46 -6.27
CA TYR A 239 30.34 -5.47 -7.32
C TYR A 239 30.73 -6.77 -6.63
N GLU A 240 29.74 -7.61 -6.32
CA GLU A 240 29.99 -8.93 -5.70
C GLU A 240 30.92 -9.79 -6.58
N ASP A 241 30.95 -9.52 -7.90
CA ASP A 241 31.80 -10.19 -8.90
C ASP A 241 33.05 -9.39 -9.32
N TYR A 242 33.34 -8.22 -8.71
CA TYR A 242 34.57 -7.49 -9.05
C TYR A 242 35.78 -8.16 -8.42
N ASP A 243 36.45 -8.98 -9.21
CA ASP A 243 37.81 -9.41 -8.95
C ASP A 243 38.79 -8.42 -9.60
N ALA A 244 39.57 -7.71 -8.78
CA ALA A 244 40.60 -6.79 -9.26
C ALA A 244 41.70 -7.50 -10.08
N ALA A 245 41.90 -8.81 -9.90
CA ALA A 245 42.84 -9.61 -10.71
C ALA A 245 42.30 -9.90 -12.12
N ILE A 246 40.99 -9.84 -12.34
CA ILE A 246 40.34 -10.13 -13.63
C ILE A 246 39.97 -8.83 -14.35
N HIS A 247 39.53 -7.82 -13.61
CA HIS A 247 38.84 -6.65 -14.16
C HIS A 247 39.69 -5.38 -14.18
N LEU A 248 40.90 -5.39 -13.61
CA LEU A 248 41.84 -4.27 -13.69
C LEU A 248 42.78 -4.46 -14.89
N VAL A 249 42.75 -3.52 -15.85
CA VAL A 249 43.70 -3.48 -16.96
C VAL A 249 44.61 -2.26 -16.85
N ASP A 250 45.87 -2.41 -17.26
CA ASP A 250 46.83 -1.31 -17.27
C ASP A 250 46.40 -0.20 -18.23
N ARG A 251 46.65 1.04 -17.84
CA ARG A 251 46.38 2.20 -18.69
C ARG A 251 47.30 2.19 -19.91
N PHE A 252 46.69 2.27 -21.09
CA PHE A 252 47.38 2.52 -22.36
C PHE A 252 47.99 3.92 -22.40
#